data_AF-A0A2S6SS70-F1
#
_entry.id   AF-A0A2S6SS70-F1
#
_cell.length_a   1.000
_cell.length_b   1.000
_cell.length_c   1.000
_cell.angle_alpha   90.00
_cell.angle_beta   90.00
_cell.angle_gamma   90.00
#
_symmetry.space_group_name_H-M   'P 1'
#
loop_
_entity.id
_entity.type
_entity.pdbx_description
1 polymer ?
#
loop_
_entity_poly.entity_id
_entity_poly.type
_entity_poly.pdbx_seq_one_letter_code
_entity_poly.pdbx_strand_id
1 'polypeptide(L)'
;MIVFNLECAVCSVRFEGWFDSSKEFETQKKRNLINCPSCNSISVKKTLTAPNVSKKSNSKDKKIKKSIATNLSKYKKIIEENFDYVGEKFTEEAKKIKYGEVKDRLIYGEATIEQTKELLDEDIDVLPLPFPTTRKTN
;
A
#
# COMPACT_ATOMS: atom_id res chain seq x y z
N MET A 1 -34.45 5.72 -1.99
CA MET A 1 -33.21 6.15 -1.29
C MET A 1 -31.97 5.71 -2.05
N ILE A 2 -31.13 6.66 -2.44
CA ILE A 2 -29.89 6.50 -3.19
C ILE A 2 -28.74 7.20 -2.45
N VAL A 3 -27.54 6.63 -2.52
CA VAL A 3 -26.34 7.21 -1.90
C VAL A 3 -25.46 7.81 -2.99
N PHE A 4 -25.06 9.06 -2.81
CA PHE A 4 -24.08 9.72 -3.67
C PHE A 4 -22.81 10.05 -2.89
N ASN A 5 -21.66 9.80 -3.53
CA ASN A 5 -20.38 10.29 -3.05
C ASN A 5 -20.22 11.76 -3.43
N LEU A 6 -20.00 12.59 -2.42
CA LEU A 6 -19.87 14.03 -2.52
C LEU A 6 -18.48 14.46 -2.05
N GLU A 7 -17.96 15.53 -2.65
CA GLU A 7 -16.67 16.13 -2.27
C GLU A 7 -16.85 17.64 -2.13
N CYS A 8 -16.31 18.19 -1.05
CA CYS A 8 -16.29 19.63 -0.83
C CYS A 8 -15.19 20.29 -1.68
N ALA A 9 -15.49 21.39 -2.37
CA ALA A 9 -14.50 22.14 -3.14
C ALA A 9 -13.52 22.93 -2.26
N VAL A 10 -13.90 23.26 -1.02
CA VAL A 10 -13.10 24.09 -0.10
C VAL A 10 -12.11 23.25 0.71
N CYS A 11 -12.60 22.25 1.45
CA CYS A 11 -11.75 21.42 2.32
C CYS A 11 -11.37 20.07 1.71
N SER A 12 -11.83 19.75 0.48
CA SER A 12 -11.56 18.48 -0.22
C SER A 12 -11.98 17.21 0.53
N VAL A 13 -12.74 17.33 1.61
CA VAL A 13 -13.30 16.19 2.35
C VAL A 13 -14.37 15.51 1.49
N ARG A 14 -14.31 14.18 1.48
CA ARG A 14 -15.31 13.30 0.85
C ARG A 14 -16.30 12.80 1.90
N PHE A 15 -17.57 12.77 1.53
CA PHE A 15 -18.64 12.31 2.38
C PHE A 15 -19.79 11.74 1.55
N GLU A 16 -20.69 11.02 2.19
CA GLU A 16 -21.86 10.41 1.56
C GLU A 16 -23.10 11.26 1.81
N GLY A 17 -23.91 11.46 0.78
CA GLY A 17 -25.23 12.10 0.86
C GLY A 17 -26.34 11.12 0.49
N TRP A 18 -27.33 11.00 1.36
CA TRP A 18 -28.46 10.09 1.21
C TRP A 18 -29.67 10.89 0.73
N PHE A 19 -30.17 10.55 -0.46
CA PHE A 19 -31.26 11.28 -1.10
C PHE A 19 -32.38 10.32 -1.49
N ASP A 20 -33.61 10.82 -1.59
CA ASP A 20 -34.73 9.96 -1.96
C ASP A 20 -34.65 9.53 -3.44
N SER A 21 -34.27 10.47 -4.31
CA SER A 21 -34.06 10.25 -5.75
C SER A 21 -32.98 11.17 -6.33
N SER A 22 -32.53 10.90 -7.56
CA SER A 22 -31.53 11.75 -8.23
C SER A 22 -32.08 13.15 -8.54
N LYS A 23 -33.40 13.27 -8.71
CA LYS A 23 -34.08 14.55 -8.96
C LYS A 23 -34.14 15.40 -7.69
N GLU A 24 -34.28 14.76 -6.53
CA GLU A 24 -34.27 15.42 -5.23
C GLU A 24 -32.90 16.02 -4.92
N PHE A 25 -31.81 15.28 -5.18
CA PHE A 25 -30.45 15.81 -5.08
C PHE A 25 -30.25 17.10 -5.89
N GLU A 26 -30.64 17.11 -7.17
CA GLU A 26 -30.52 18.30 -8.02
C GLU A 26 -31.37 19.46 -7.52
N THR A 27 -32.55 19.17 -6.97
CA THR A 27 -33.44 20.20 -6.39
C THR A 27 -32.82 20.82 -5.14
N GLN A 28 -32.29 20.01 -4.23
CA GLN A 28 -31.63 20.47 -3.01
C GLN A 28 -30.32 21.19 -3.29
N LYS A 29 -29.55 20.74 -4.30
CA LYS A 29 -28.34 21.42 -4.75
C LYS A 29 -28.64 22.81 -5.33
N LYS A 30 -29.67 22.93 -6.18
CA LYS A 30 -30.10 24.25 -6.73
C LYS A 30 -30.61 25.20 -5.63
N ARG A 31 -31.18 24.65 -4.57
CA ARG A 31 -31.65 25.41 -3.40
C ARG A 31 -30.56 25.66 -2.36
N ASN A 32 -29.31 25.27 -2.61
CA ASN A 32 -28.19 25.46 -1.69
C ASN A 32 -28.40 24.80 -0.30
N LEU A 33 -29.10 23.66 -0.25
CA LEU A 33 -29.44 22.95 0.99
C LEU A 33 -28.42 21.86 1.36
N ILE A 34 -27.37 21.68 0.58
CA ILE A 34 -26.37 20.62 0.77
C ILE A 34 -25.08 21.26 1.30
N ASN A 35 -24.80 21.04 2.59
CA ASN A 35 -23.62 21.58 3.26
C ASN A 35 -22.55 20.51 3.48
N CYS A 36 -21.29 20.93 3.44
CA CYS A 36 -20.17 20.10 3.87
C CYS A 36 -20.18 19.91 5.40
N PRO A 37 -20.08 18.67 5.93
CA PRO A 37 -20.07 18.42 7.36
C PRO A 37 -18.82 18.95 8.10
N SER A 38 -17.74 19.26 7.37
CA SER A 38 -16.48 19.71 7.96
C SER A 38 -16.33 21.23 8.00
N CYS A 39 -16.75 21.94 6.94
CA CYS A 39 -16.55 23.39 6.82
C CYS A 39 -17.85 24.17 6.58
N ASN A 40 -18.99 23.49 6.55
CA ASN A 40 -20.32 24.07 6.32
C ASN A 40 -20.48 24.85 5.00
N SER A 41 -19.57 24.66 4.04
CA SER A 41 -19.68 25.28 2.72
C SER A 41 -20.70 24.54 1.84
N ILE A 42 -21.38 25.30 0.99
CA ILE A 42 -22.41 24.80 0.04
C ILE A 42 -21.75 24.29 -1.27
N SER A 43 -20.47 24.57 -1.48
CA SER A 43 -19.71 24.21 -2.67
C SER A 43 -19.36 22.73 -2.71
N VAL A 44 -20.38 21.89 -2.95
CA VAL A 44 -20.29 20.43 -2.97
C VAL A 44 -20.49 19.91 -4.40
N LYS A 45 -19.59 19.04 -4.85
CA LYS A 45 -19.67 18.38 -6.17
C LYS A 45 -19.88 16.87 -6.00
N LYS A 46 -20.62 16.28 -6.94
CA LYS A 46 -20.77 14.84 -7.06
C LYS A 46 -19.50 14.25 -7.65
N THR A 47 -18.93 13.24 -7.00
CA THR A 47 -17.76 12.52 -7.53
C THR A 47 -18.21 11.27 -8.29
N LEU A 48 -17.30 10.68 -9.06
CA LEU A 48 -17.55 9.42 -9.74
C LEU A 48 -17.83 8.34 -8.69
N THR A 49 -19.04 7.79 -8.72
CA THR A 49 -19.36 6.58 -7.97
C THR A 49 -18.61 5.44 -8.65
N ALA A 50 -17.62 4.85 -7.99
CA ALA A 50 -16.98 3.65 -8.50
C ALA A 50 -18.00 2.50 -8.40
N PRO A 51 -18.46 1.91 -9.52
CA PRO A 51 -19.28 0.71 -9.43
C PRO A 51 -18.47 -0.37 -8.71
N ASN A 52 -19.10 -1.04 -7.74
CA ASN A 52 -18.50 -2.17 -7.06
C ASN A 52 -18.47 -3.37 -8.02
N VAL A 53 -17.56 -3.32 -8.98
CA VAL A 53 -17.29 -4.41 -9.91
C VAL A 53 -16.45 -5.44 -9.17
N SER A 54 -16.96 -6.66 -9.08
CA SER A 54 -16.19 -7.80 -8.61
C SER A 54 -14.90 -7.90 -9.43
N LYS A 55 -13.73 -7.87 -8.77
CA LYS A 55 -12.45 -8.09 -9.44
C LYS A 55 -12.52 -9.46 -10.13
N LYS A 56 -12.52 -9.49 -11.47
CA LYS A 56 -12.20 -10.71 -12.22
C LYS A 56 -10.83 -11.19 -11.76
N SER A 57 -10.71 -12.47 -11.41
CA SER A 57 -9.47 -13.14 -10.97
C SER A 57 -8.29 -12.99 -11.95
N ASN A 58 -8.54 -12.52 -13.17
CA ASN A 58 -7.55 -12.25 -14.21
C ASN A 58 -7.24 -10.75 -14.45
N SER A 59 -7.74 -9.83 -13.62
CA SER A 59 -7.28 -8.44 -13.63
C SER A 59 -5.88 -8.38 -13.03
N LYS A 60 -4.87 -8.71 -13.85
CA LYS A 60 -3.47 -8.54 -13.48
C LYS A 60 -3.28 -7.06 -13.11
N ASP A 61 -2.91 -6.80 -11.85
CA ASP A 61 -2.26 -5.58 -11.39
C ASP A 61 -0.96 -5.37 -12.19
N LYS A 62 -1.10 -4.99 -13.46
CA LYS A 62 -0.02 -4.85 -14.43
C LYS A 62 0.63 -3.47 -14.35
N LYS A 63 -0.02 -2.49 -13.71
CA LYS A 63 0.48 -1.11 -13.63
C LYS A 63 1.56 -0.93 -12.56
N ILE A 64 1.46 -1.60 -11.40
CA ILE A 64 2.51 -1.53 -10.36
C ILE A 64 3.81 -2.19 -10.86
N LYS A 65 3.70 -3.33 -11.56
CA LYS A 65 4.86 -4.09 -12.05
C LYS A 65 5.74 -3.35 -13.07
N LYS A 66 5.19 -2.41 -13.85
CA LYS A 66 5.96 -1.72 -14.91
C LYS A 66 6.88 -0.61 -14.40
N SER A 67 6.62 -0.04 -13.21
CA SER A 67 7.42 1.08 -12.68
C SER A 67 8.67 0.64 -11.90
N ILE A 68 8.62 -0.54 -11.27
CA ILE A 68 9.75 -1.10 -10.51
C ILE A 68 10.74 -1.82 -11.46
N ALA A 69 10.23 -2.41 -12.54
CA ALA A 69 11.02 -3.18 -13.50
C ALA A 69 12.09 -2.35 -14.24
N THR A 70 11.85 -1.05 -14.47
CA THR A 70 12.78 -0.18 -15.23
C THR A 70 14.06 0.16 -14.49
N ASN A 71 14.14 -0.03 -13.16
CA ASN A 71 15.35 0.27 -12.37
C ASN A 71 15.79 -0.85 -11.42
N LEU A 72 15.24 -2.06 -11.53
CA LEU A 72 15.55 -3.18 -10.61
C LEU A 72 17.05 -3.50 -10.52
N SER A 73 17.77 -3.44 -11.65
CA SER A 73 19.21 -3.68 -11.69
C SER A 73 20.03 -2.62 -10.94
N LYS A 74 19.54 -1.38 -10.86
CA LYS A 74 20.22 -0.31 -10.08
C LYS A 74 20.04 -0.54 -8.59
N TYR A 75 18.82 -0.86 -8.16
CA TYR A 75 18.54 -1.20 -6.76
C TYR A 75 19.33 -2.41 -6.30
N LYS A 76 19.43 -3.45 -7.14
CA LYS A 76 20.26 -4.62 -6.86
C LYS A 76 21.73 -4.24 -6.61
N LYS A 77 22.34 -3.43 -7.48
CA LYS A 77 23.72 -2.96 -7.30
C LYS A 77 23.91 -2.17 -6.00
N ILE A 78 22.99 -1.25 -5.71
CA ILE A 78 23.06 -0.45 -4.47
C ILE A 78 23.03 -1.37 -3.24
N ILE A 79 22.19 -2.41 -3.25
CA ILE A 79 22.14 -3.38 -2.16
C ILE A 79 23.45 -4.17 -2.07
N GLU A 80 23.93 -4.70 -3.19
CA GLU A 80 25.19 -5.47 -3.26
C GLU A 80 26.43 -4.66 -2.85
N GLU A 81 26.42 -3.33 -3.06
CA GLU A 81 27.53 -2.44 -2.71
C GLU A 81 27.49 -1.96 -1.25
N ASN A 82 26.31 -1.84 -0.64
CA ASN A 82 26.14 -1.26 0.70
C ASN A 82 25.83 -2.29 1.81
N PHE A 83 25.45 -3.52 1.44
CA PHE A 83 24.99 -4.54 2.39
C PHE A 83 25.84 -5.81 2.26
N ASP A 84 26.11 -6.46 3.38
CA ASP A 84 26.84 -7.72 3.43
C ASP A 84 25.91 -8.90 3.10
N TYR A 85 26.28 -9.72 2.11
CA TYR A 85 25.54 -10.92 1.77
C TYR A 85 25.88 -12.07 2.73
N VAL A 86 24.90 -12.53 3.51
CA VAL A 86 25.07 -13.61 4.51
C VAL A 86 24.43 -14.94 4.11
N GLY A 87 23.76 -15.00 2.96
CA GLY A 87 23.14 -16.23 2.44
C GLY A 87 22.13 -16.85 3.40
N GLU A 88 22.16 -18.18 3.56
CA GLU A 88 21.26 -18.94 4.45
C GLU A 88 21.37 -18.58 5.94
N LYS A 89 22.50 -18.00 6.35
CA LYS A 89 22.76 -17.64 7.75
C LYS A 89 22.09 -16.33 8.14
N PHE A 90 21.26 -15.75 7.26
CA PHE A 90 20.58 -14.49 7.48
C PHE A 90 19.81 -14.48 8.81
N THR A 91 19.05 -15.54 9.08
CA THR A 91 18.24 -15.66 10.30
C THR A 91 19.10 -15.61 11.56
N GLU A 92 20.21 -16.34 11.59
CA GLU A 92 21.12 -16.38 12.73
C GLU A 92 21.84 -15.05 12.92
N GLU A 93 22.38 -14.48 11.84
CA GLU A 93 23.10 -13.21 11.89
C GLU A 93 22.18 -12.05 12.28
N ALA A 94 20.93 -12.04 11.80
CA ALA A 94 19.93 -11.02 12.18
C ALA A 94 19.61 -11.09 13.68
N LYS A 95 19.45 -12.30 14.24
CA LYS A 95 19.28 -12.49 15.69
C LYS A 95 20.51 -12.02 16.46
N LYS A 96 21.71 -12.41 16.05
CA LYS A 96 22.97 -11.97 16.70
C LYS A 96 23.14 -10.46 16.71
N ILE A 97 22.75 -9.77 15.62
CA ILE A 97 22.80 -8.30 15.56
C ILE A 97 21.80 -7.70 16.56
N LYS A 98 20.56 -8.20 16.61
CA LYS A 98 19.52 -7.75 17.55
C LYS A 98 19.94 -7.92 19.02
N TYR A 99 20.54 -9.07 19.37
CA TYR A 99 21.01 -9.36 20.73
C TYR A 99 22.40 -8.76 21.05
N GLY A 100 23.04 -8.09 20.10
CA GLY A 100 24.34 -7.42 20.31
C GLY A 100 25.54 -8.35 20.40
N GLU A 101 25.42 -9.61 19.95
CA GLU A 101 26.53 -10.57 19.92
C GLU A 101 27.58 -10.22 18.85
N VAL A 102 27.16 -9.51 17.80
CA VAL A 102 28.02 -9.03 16.72
C VAL A 102 27.80 -7.54 16.49
N LYS A 103 28.76 -6.88 15.84
CA LYS A 103 28.64 -5.47 15.47
C LYS A 103 27.45 -5.24 14.54
N ASP A 104 26.70 -4.18 14.83
CA ASP A 104 25.58 -3.72 14.01
C ASP A 104 26.07 -3.39 12.60
N ARG A 105 25.48 -4.06 11.61
CA ARG A 105 25.85 -3.94 10.20
C ARG A 105 24.66 -4.30 9.31
N LEU A 106 24.65 -3.72 8.12
CA LEU A 106 23.60 -3.92 7.15
C LEU A 106 23.80 -5.26 6.43
N ILE A 107 22.89 -6.21 6.64
CA ILE A 107 22.95 -7.56 6.04
C ILE A 107 21.78 -7.82 5.09
N TYR A 108 22.01 -8.63 4.08
CA TYR A 108 20.95 -9.23 3.27
C TYR A 108 21.26 -10.69 2.99
N GLY A 109 20.23 -11.51 2.79
CA GLY A 109 20.43 -12.93 2.62
C GLY A 109 19.16 -13.68 2.24
N GLU A 110 19.15 -14.96 2.57
CA GLU A 110 18.09 -15.89 2.23
C GLU A 110 17.46 -16.42 3.51
N ALA A 111 16.12 -16.41 3.58
CA ALA A 111 15.35 -16.98 4.68
C ALA A 111 14.14 -17.72 4.12
N THR A 112 13.76 -18.83 4.76
CA THR A 112 12.50 -19.51 4.46
C THR A 112 11.31 -18.73 5.02
N ILE A 113 10.10 -19.08 4.61
CA ILE A 113 8.86 -18.46 5.13
C ILE A 113 8.75 -18.69 6.65
N GLU A 114 9.14 -19.86 7.13
CA GLU A 114 9.13 -20.21 8.56
C GLU A 114 10.14 -19.36 9.33
N GLN A 115 11.37 -19.27 8.85
CA GLN A 115 12.40 -18.43 9.44
C GLN A 115 12.02 -16.94 9.43
N THR A 116 11.37 -16.47 8.35
CA THR A 116 10.90 -15.08 8.27
C THR A 116 9.85 -14.78 9.33
N LYS A 117 8.95 -15.74 9.63
CA LYS A 117 7.97 -15.59 10.72
C LYS A 117 8.65 -15.52 12.08
N GLU A 118 9.62 -16.41 12.33
CA GLU A 118 10.40 -16.37 13.57
C GLU A 118 11.09 -15.02 13.79
N LEU A 119 11.65 -14.43 12.72
CA LEU A 119 12.28 -13.11 12.81
C LEU A 119 11.26 -12.02 13.18
N LEU A 120 10.06 -12.05 12.61
CA LEU A 120 9.01 -11.10 12.94
C LEU A 120 8.49 -11.30 14.37
N ASP A 121 8.36 -12.54 14.83
CA ASP A 121 7.93 -12.87 16.20
C ASP A 121 8.97 -12.43 17.26
N GLU A 122 10.25 -12.36 16.89
CA GLU A 122 11.35 -11.85 17.72
C GLU A 122 11.60 -10.33 17.58
N ASP A 123 10.66 -9.58 16.99
CA ASP A 123 10.76 -8.14 16.73
C ASP A 123 12.00 -7.75 15.88
N ILE A 124 12.35 -8.58 14.89
CA ILE A 124 13.39 -8.32 13.89
C ILE A 124 12.72 -7.93 12.57
N ASP A 125 12.83 -6.64 12.22
CA ASP A 125 12.25 -6.09 11.00
C ASP A 125 12.95 -6.63 9.74
N VAL A 126 12.20 -7.34 8.90
CA VAL A 126 12.69 -7.93 7.65
C VAL A 126 11.86 -7.51 6.46
N LEU A 127 12.51 -7.28 5.32
CA LEU A 127 11.87 -6.87 4.08
C LEU A 127 12.23 -7.81 2.92
N PRO A 128 11.25 -8.33 2.16
CA PRO A 128 11.53 -9.14 0.98
C PRO A 128 12.07 -8.26 -0.15
N LEU A 129 13.14 -8.72 -0.80
CA LEU A 129 13.76 -7.99 -1.91
C LEU A 129 12.95 -8.18 -3.21
N PRO A 130 12.82 -7.14 -4.06
CA PRO A 130 11.98 -7.17 -5.26
C PRO A 130 12.61 -7.91 -6.46
N PHE A 131 13.67 -8.69 -6.24
CA PHE A 131 14.34 -9.49 -7.26
C PHE A 131 14.34 -10.98 -6.88
N PRO A 132 14.27 -11.89 -7.87
CA PRO A 132 14.20 -13.32 -7.59
C PRO A 132 15.47 -13.79 -6.89
N THR A 133 15.30 -14.57 -5.83
CA THR A 133 16.39 -15.34 -5.22
C THR A 133 16.88 -16.40 -6.19
N THR A 134 18.18 -16.72 -6.12
CA THR A 134 18.79 -17.73 -7.00
C THR A 134 18.34 -19.16 -6.71
N ARG A 135 17.60 -19.39 -5.62
CA ARG A 135 17.03 -20.69 -5.27
C ARG A 135 15.65 -20.90 -5.88
N LYS A 136 15.51 -22.03 -6.58
CA LYS A 136 14.21 -22.58 -6.96
C LYS A 136 13.51 -23.06 -5.69
N THR A 137 12.40 -22.42 -5.34
CA THR A 137 11.43 -22.98 -4.40
C THR A 137 10.86 -24.26 -5.04
N ASN A 138 11.06 -25.42 -4.40
CA ASN A 138 10.32 -26.65 -4.73
C ASN A 138 8.89 -26.55 -4.19
#